data_AF-A0A6A5X8S8-F1
#
_entry.id   AF-A0A6A5X8S8-F1
#
_cell.length_a   1.000
_cell.length_b   1.000
_cell.length_c   1.000
_cell.angle_alpha   90.00
_cell.angle_beta   90.00
_cell.angle_gamma   90.00
#
_symmetry.space_group_name_H-M   'P 1'
#
loop_
_entity.id
_entity.type
_entity.pdbx_description
1 polymer ?
#
loop_
_entity_poly.entity_id
_entity_poly.type
_entity_poly.pdbx_seq_one_letter_code
_entity_poly.pdbx_strand_id
1 'polypeptide(L)'
;MRLLFPELPPELRNAIYAETFDHSAPASSNGLPFVSKAYELAHTSLRITPIHRGNISLLQLQKYKFLEAREYFTQLVANNAELHITIVFKGHVNTFVQEHWNDKVTTHFKKIIKKFPWLSKVKRWDVDVFWKPPARTYGQGKPAVLARIMNGMVGTVLSFQDSSVRSRSGESRVVLHIDKMLACALWHQRLDLGLHCFLTTSVAVKREVREVCLDVEPESSRAAVGAGMVATADSEGGLVAEEVMVTRRILEDGESRWQVPERVAAKGGRWLPDAVWVKLVDHCGASGEISIVKL
;
A
#
# COMPACT_ATOMS: atom_id res chain seq x y z
N MET A 1 -29.53 21.38 -16.76
CA MET A 1 -28.62 20.22 -16.68
C MET A 1 -28.22 19.88 -18.10
N ARG A 2 -26.93 19.71 -18.42
CA ARG A 2 -26.49 19.41 -19.79
C ARG A 2 -26.39 17.89 -19.98
N LEU A 3 -26.62 17.42 -21.20
CA LEU A 3 -26.58 16.00 -21.58
C LEU A 3 -25.60 15.84 -22.75
N LEU A 4 -24.74 14.81 -22.68
CA LEU A 4 -23.91 14.35 -23.80
C LEU A 4 -24.67 13.35 -24.65
N PHE A 5 -25.44 12.48 -24.00
CA PHE A 5 -26.14 11.37 -24.62
C PHE A 5 -27.63 11.42 -24.23
N PRO A 6 -28.39 12.41 -24.74
CA PRO A 6 -29.77 12.63 -24.32
C PRO A 6 -30.71 11.48 -24.68
N GLU A 7 -30.39 10.75 -25.76
CA GLU A 7 -31.20 9.64 -26.27
C GLU A 7 -30.83 8.29 -25.62
N LEU A 8 -29.69 8.22 -24.93
CA LEU A 8 -29.27 6.96 -24.31
C LEU A 8 -29.94 6.79 -22.93
N PRO A 9 -30.62 5.66 -22.69
CA PRO A 9 -31.14 5.34 -21.37
C PRO A 9 -29.99 5.10 -20.38
N PRO A 10 -30.21 5.29 -19.06
CA PRO A 10 -29.17 5.19 -18.04
C PRO A 10 -28.40 3.86 -18.05
N GLU A 11 -29.06 2.77 -18.41
CA GLU A 11 -28.48 1.42 -18.47
C GLU A 11 -27.38 1.35 -19.54
N LEU A 12 -27.65 1.89 -20.74
CA LEU A 12 -26.65 1.94 -21.82
C LEU A 12 -25.51 2.91 -21.49
N ARG A 13 -25.81 4.02 -20.81
CA ARG A 13 -24.77 4.93 -20.32
C ARG A 13 -23.83 4.24 -19.32
N ASN A 14 -24.40 3.46 -18.39
CA ASN A 14 -23.62 2.71 -17.41
C ASN A 14 -22.73 1.64 -18.07
N ALA A 15 -23.22 0.97 -19.12
CA ALA A 15 -22.42 0.04 -19.91
C ALA A 15 -21.22 0.75 -20.56
N ILE A 16 -21.46 1.91 -21.20
CA ILE A 16 -20.38 2.73 -21.77
C ILE A 16 -19.35 3.13 -20.70
N TYR A 17 -19.80 3.54 -19.52
CA TYR A 17 -18.89 3.90 -18.43
C TYR A 17 -18.00 2.74 -18.01
N ALA A 18 -18.55 1.52 -17.93
CA ALA A 18 -17.80 0.33 -17.56
C ALA A 18 -16.67 0.03 -18.56
N GLU A 19 -16.91 0.21 -19.86
CA GLU A 19 -15.90 0.02 -20.92
C GLU A 19 -14.74 1.03 -20.85
N THR A 20 -14.92 2.16 -20.16
CA THR A 20 -13.82 3.13 -19.98
C THR A 20 -12.86 2.78 -18.85
N PHE A 21 -13.15 1.74 -18.07
CA PHE A 21 -12.34 1.32 -16.94
C PHE A 21 -11.24 0.38 -17.41
N ASP A 22 -10.12 0.95 -17.83
CA ASP A 22 -8.98 0.17 -18.28
C ASP A 22 -8.00 -0.07 -17.12
N HIS A 23 -7.89 -1.31 -16.65
CA HIS A 23 -6.93 -1.66 -15.59
C HIS A 23 -5.47 -1.65 -16.05
N SER A 24 -5.21 -1.64 -17.35
CA SER A 24 -3.88 -1.49 -17.93
C SER A 24 -3.46 -0.02 -18.08
N ALA A 25 -4.42 0.91 -18.06
CA ALA A 25 -4.14 2.33 -18.13
C ALA A 25 -3.37 2.83 -16.88
N PRO A 26 -2.51 3.84 -17.03
CA PRO A 26 -1.85 4.48 -15.90
C PRO A 26 -2.88 5.01 -14.90
N ALA A 27 -2.61 4.78 -13.62
CA ALA A 27 -3.37 5.41 -12.54
C ALA A 27 -3.29 6.93 -12.65
N SER A 28 -4.36 7.63 -12.28
CA SER A 28 -4.40 9.09 -12.22
C SER A 28 -5.27 9.56 -11.07
N SER A 29 -4.93 10.71 -10.49
CA SER A 29 -5.79 11.42 -9.53
C SER A 29 -6.59 12.57 -10.18
N ASN A 30 -6.39 12.80 -11.48
CA ASN A 30 -6.92 13.99 -12.16
C ASN A 30 -8.43 13.90 -12.36
N GLY A 31 -9.13 14.96 -12.01
CA GLY A 31 -10.60 15.02 -12.13
C GLY A 31 -11.35 14.49 -10.91
N LEU A 32 -10.66 13.94 -9.91
CA LEU A 32 -11.27 13.64 -8.62
C LEU A 32 -11.41 14.91 -7.76
N PRO A 33 -12.51 15.08 -6.98
CA PRO A 33 -12.71 16.25 -6.13
C PRO A 33 -11.72 16.38 -4.96
N PHE A 34 -11.12 15.28 -4.54
CA PHE A 34 -10.10 15.26 -3.48
C PHE A 34 -8.72 15.15 -4.12
N VAL A 35 -7.92 16.19 -3.97
CA VAL A 35 -6.49 16.18 -4.36
C VAL A 35 -5.69 15.51 -3.25
N SER A 36 -4.58 14.85 -3.63
CA SER A 36 -3.64 14.26 -2.69
C SER A 36 -3.30 15.22 -1.54
N LYS A 37 -3.20 14.68 -0.33
CA LYS A 37 -2.86 15.46 0.85
C LYS A 37 -1.77 14.78 1.67
N ALA A 38 -0.74 15.54 2.00
CA ALA A 38 0.33 15.14 2.89
C ALA A 38 0.16 15.79 4.27
N TYR A 39 0.48 15.03 5.32
CA TYR A 39 0.53 15.45 6.70
C TYR A 39 1.88 15.08 7.28
N GLU A 40 2.63 16.08 7.73
CA GLU A 40 3.85 15.87 8.51
C GLU A 40 3.49 15.84 9.99
N LEU A 41 3.87 14.76 10.65
CA LEU A 41 3.74 14.53 12.09
C LEU A 41 5.15 14.33 12.67
N ALA A 42 5.32 14.50 13.99
CA ALA A 42 6.64 14.49 14.63
C ALA A 42 7.52 13.26 14.29
N HIS A 43 6.91 12.10 14.06
CA HIS A 43 7.61 10.83 13.81
C HIS A 43 7.13 10.13 12.55
N THR A 44 6.20 10.72 11.81
CA THR A 44 5.62 10.11 10.62
C THR A 44 5.29 11.15 9.57
N SER A 45 5.36 10.78 8.30
CA SER A 45 4.60 11.49 7.27
C SER A 45 3.50 10.58 6.75
N LEU A 46 2.34 11.17 6.47
CA LEU A 46 1.16 10.47 5.95
C LEU A 46 0.72 11.17 4.67
N ARG A 47 0.70 10.45 3.55
CA ARG A 47 0.16 10.93 2.28
C ARG A 47 -1.07 10.11 1.91
N ILE A 48 -2.15 10.78 1.53
CA ILE A 48 -3.40 10.15 1.10
C ILE A 48 -3.66 10.64 -0.32
N THR A 49 -3.75 9.71 -1.27
CA THR A 49 -3.92 9.99 -2.69
C THR A 49 -5.02 9.09 -3.25
N PRO A 50 -6.18 9.62 -3.65
CA PRO A 50 -7.12 8.82 -4.41
C PRO A 50 -6.63 8.71 -5.85
N ILE A 51 -6.77 7.53 -6.44
CA ILE A 51 -6.44 7.28 -7.83
C ILE A 51 -7.59 6.54 -8.53
N HIS A 52 -7.59 6.59 -9.85
CA HIS A 52 -8.47 5.81 -10.70
C HIS A 52 -7.78 5.52 -12.03
N ARG A 53 -8.35 4.61 -12.82
CA ARG A 53 -7.92 4.36 -14.21
C ARG A 53 -9.00 4.65 -15.26
N GLY A 54 -10.05 5.37 -14.84
CA GLY A 54 -11.10 5.85 -15.74
C GLY A 54 -10.70 7.04 -16.63
N ASN A 55 -11.60 7.40 -17.53
CA ASN A 55 -11.50 8.51 -18.47
C ASN A 55 -11.57 9.88 -17.76
N ILE A 56 -10.44 10.60 -17.78
CA ILE A 56 -10.28 11.92 -17.16
C ILE A 56 -11.19 12.97 -17.82
N SER A 57 -11.35 12.91 -19.15
CA SER A 57 -12.17 13.87 -19.89
C SER A 57 -13.63 13.84 -19.45
N LEU A 58 -14.19 12.65 -19.21
CA LEU A 58 -15.56 12.52 -18.69
C LEU A 58 -15.70 13.10 -17.27
N LEU A 59 -14.70 12.91 -16.40
CA LEU A 59 -14.70 13.52 -15.06
C LEU A 59 -14.62 15.04 -15.11
N GLN A 60 -13.80 15.59 -16.01
CA GLN A 60 -13.65 17.05 -16.13
C GLN A 60 -14.94 17.75 -16.55
N LEU A 61 -15.89 17.05 -17.18
CA LEU A 61 -17.19 17.60 -17.55
C LEU A 61 -18.09 17.90 -16.34
N GLN A 62 -17.74 17.45 -15.13
CA GLN A 62 -18.46 17.81 -13.91
C GLN A 62 -18.54 19.32 -13.69
N LYS A 63 -17.47 20.05 -14.03
CA LYS A 63 -17.43 21.52 -13.87
C LYS A 63 -18.46 22.23 -14.76
N TYR A 64 -18.89 21.57 -15.84
CA TYR A 64 -19.92 22.08 -16.76
C TYR A 64 -21.32 21.52 -16.47
N LYS A 65 -21.51 20.78 -15.36
CA LYS A 65 -22.80 20.26 -14.91
C LYS A 65 -23.48 19.32 -15.92
N PHE A 66 -22.69 18.48 -16.60
CA PHE A 66 -23.21 17.35 -17.37
C PHE A 66 -23.70 16.24 -16.43
N LEU A 67 -24.86 15.64 -16.73
CA LEU A 67 -25.41 14.52 -15.95
C LEU A 67 -24.46 13.33 -15.98
N GLU A 68 -23.96 13.01 -17.16
CA GLU A 68 -23.13 11.85 -17.43
C GLU A 68 -21.83 11.91 -16.63
N ALA A 69 -21.26 13.10 -16.44
CA ALA A 69 -20.07 13.28 -15.62
C ALA A 69 -20.31 12.94 -14.13
N ARG A 70 -21.52 13.15 -13.64
CA ARG A 70 -21.91 12.81 -12.25
C ARG A 70 -22.20 11.32 -12.11
N GLU A 71 -22.90 10.74 -13.07
CA GLU A 71 -23.13 9.29 -13.14
C GLU A 71 -21.80 8.54 -13.25
N TYR A 72 -20.94 8.98 -14.16
CA TYR A 72 -19.60 8.44 -14.39
C TYR A 72 -18.77 8.42 -13.10
N PHE A 73 -18.70 9.54 -12.39
CA PHE A 73 -17.98 9.61 -11.13
C PHE A 73 -18.55 8.67 -10.06
N THR A 74 -19.87 8.54 -9.98
CA THR A 74 -20.50 7.63 -9.03
C THR A 74 -20.11 6.18 -9.35
N GLN A 75 -20.15 5.82 -10.64
CA GLN A 75 -19.76 4.49 -11.13
C GLN A 75 -18.26 4.22 -10.93
N LEU A 76 -17.42 5.24 -11.14
CA LEU A 76 -15.98 5.19 -10.94
C LEU A 76 -15.64 4.95 -9.47
N VAL A 77 -16.19 5.76 -8.55
CA VAL A 77 -15.95 5.61 -7.11
C VAL A 77 -16.39 4.24 -6.61
N ALA A 78 -17.52 3.74 -7.12
CA ALA A 78 -18.05 2.45 -6.68
C ALA A 78 -17.21 1.26 -7.14
N ASN A 79 -16.46 1.36 -8.25
CA ASN A 79 -15.88 0.18 -8.89
C ASN A 79 -14.39 0.26 -9.23
N ASN A 80 -13.85 1.44 -9.52
CA ASN A 80 -12.49 1.58 -10.06
C ASN A 80 -11.62 2.60 -9.32
N ALA A 81 -12.19 3.41 -8.41
CA ALA A 81 -11.38 4.25 -7.54
C ALA A 81 -10.61 3.40 -6.52
N GLU A 82 -9.38 3.81 -6.22
CA GLU A 82 -8.54 3.24 -5.18
C GLU A 82 -8.04 4.36 -4.28
N LEU A 83 -7.83 4.05 -3.00
CA LEU A 83 -7.23 4.98 -2.05
C LEU A 83 -5.81 4.51 -1.72
N HIS A 84 -4.82 5.27 -2.17
CA HIS A 84 -3.41 5.01 -1.89
C HIS A 84 -2.97 5.81 -0.69
N ILE A 85 -2.37 5.15 0.29
CA ILE A 85 -1.96 5.74 1.54
C ILE A 85 -0.51 5.37 1.80
N THR A 86 0.34 6.39 1.89
CA THR A 86 1.75 6.22 2.20
C THR A 86 2.01 6.70 3.61
N ILE A 87 2.59 5.84 4.44
CA ILE A 87 3.01 6.16 5.80
C ILE A 87 4.53 6.03 5.84
N VAL A 88 5.26 7.10 6.11
CA VAL A 88 6.71 7.02 6.36
C VAL A 88 6.94 7.15 7.84
N PHE A 89 7.34 6.06 8.51
CA PHE A 89 7.68 6.07 9.92
C PHE A 89 9.16 6.40 10.11
N LYS A 90 9.39 7.60 10.66
CA LYS A 90 10.72 8.17 10.97
C LYS A 90 11.04 8.15 12.47
N GLY A 91 10.14 7.60 13.29
CA GLY A 91 10.24 7.60 14.74
C GLY A 91 11.11 6.47 15.29
N HIS A 92 11.50 6.64 16.56
CA HIS A 92 12.11 5.55 17.31
C HIS A 92 11.01 4.65 17.89
N VAL A 93 11.12 3.33 17.65
CA VAL A 93 10.15 2.32 18.11
C VAL A 93 9.91 2.29 19.63
N ASN A 94 10.87 2.75 20.44
CA ASN A 94 10.80 2.70 21.90
C ASN A 94 10.11 3.92 22.51
N THR A 95 10.15 5.06 21.83
CA THR A 95 9.58 6.33 22.32
C THR A 95 8.28 6.70 21.61
N PHE A 96 7.96 6.00 20.52
CA PHE A 96 6.74 6.24 19.76
C PHE A 96 5.50 5.80 20.57
N VAL A 97 4.59 6.74 20.77
CA VAL A 97 3.30 6.49 21.45
C VAL A 97 2.21 6.36 20.39
N GLN A 98 1.72 5.13 20.19
CA GLN A 98 0.71 4.81 19.18
C GLN A 98 -0.60 5.59 19.37
N GLU A 99 -1.06 5.74 20.62
CA GLU A 99 -2.33 6.41 20.94
C GLU A 99 -2.34 7.88 20.47
N HIS A 100 -1.29 8.64 20.79
CA HIS A 100 -1.15 10.03 20.34
C HIS A 100 -1.14 10.16 18.82
N TRP A 101 -0.57 9.16 18.14
CA TRP A 101 -0.59 9.12 16.68
C TRP A 101 -2.00 8.81 16.15
N ASN A 102 -2.69 7.83 16.76
CA ASN A 102 -4.05 7.45 16.40
C ASN A 102 -5.01 8.64 16.51
N ASP A 103 -4.93 9.43 17.59
CA ASP A 103 -5.81 10.58 17.80
C ASP A 103 -5.62 11.67 16.74
N LYS A 104 -4.36 11.98 16.41
CA LYS A 104 -4.02 12.96 15.38
C LYS A 104 -4.51 12.52 14.01
N VAL A 105 -4.18 11.29 13.62
CA VAL A 105 -4.59 10.74 12.32
C VAL A 105 -6.11 10.62 12.24
N THR A 106 -6.76 10.17 13.31
CA THR A 106 -8.22 10.08 13.39
C THR A 106 -8.88 11.44 13.17
N THR A 107 -8.34 12.49 13.79
CA THR A 107 -8.85 13.85 13.62
C THR A 107 -8.71 14.32 12.17
N HIS A 108 -7.57 14.03 11.53
CA HIS A 108 -7.35 14.39 10.12
C HIS A 108 -8.27 13.64 9.17
N PHE A 109 -8.43 12.32 9.34
CA PHE A 109 -9.31 11.50 8.51
C PHE A 109 -10.78 11.88 8.70
N LYS A 110 -11.26 12.09 9.95
CA LYS A 110 -12.62 12.57 10.20
C LYS A 110 -12.92 13.88 9.47
N LYS A 111 -11.98 14.84 9.46
CA LYS A 111 -12.11 16.10 8.71
C LYS A 111 -12.18 15.88 7.20
N ILE A 112 -11.32 15.00 6.66
CA ILE A 112 -11.32 14.67 5.23
C ILE A 112 -12.63 14.00 4.83
N ILE A 113 -13.06 12.96 5.54
CA ILE A 113 -14.27 12.18 5.21
C ILE A 113 -15.52 13.03 5.37
N LYS A 114 -15.57 13.92 6.36
CA LYS A 114 -16.67 14.90 6.46
C LYS A 114 -16.78 15.77 5.22
N LYS A 115 -15.66 16.18 4.62
CA LYS A 115 -15.63 17.00 3.39
C LYS A 115 -15.84 16.17 2.11
N PHE A 116 -15.35 14.94 2.09
CA PHE A 116 -15.38 14.03 0.95
C PHE A 116 -15.87 12.64 1.38
N PRO A 117 -17.19 12.46 1.62
CA PRO A 117 -17.74 11.23 2.18
C PRO A 117 -17.54 9.99 1.30
N TRP A 118 -17.30 10.19 0.01
CA TRP A 118 -17.08 9.10 -0.92
C TRP A 118 -15.78 8.34 -0.67
N LEU A 119 -14.78 8.95 -0.01
CA LEU A 119 -13.48 8.32 0.28
C LEU A 119 -13.62 7.09 1.19
N SER A 120 -14.53 7.11 2.16
CA SER A 120 -14.77 5.95 3.02
C SER A 120 -15.44 4.79 2.27
N LYS A 121 -16.10 5.07 1.15
CA LYS A 121 -16.84 4.09 0.33
C LYS A 121 -15.97 3.43 -0.75
N VAL A 122 -14.72 3.84 -0.89
CA VAL A 122 -13.78 3.25 -1.83
C VAL A 122 -13.51 1.79 -1.44
N LYS A 123 -13.66 0.88 -2.40
CA LYS A 123 -13.52 -0.57 -2.19
C LYS A 123 -12.07 -0.98 -1.92
N ARG A 124 -11.12 -0.41 -2.66
CA ARG A 124 -9.70 -0.81 -2.63
C ARG A 124 -8.83 0.21 -1.92
N TRP A 125 -8.10 -0.23 -0.91
CA TRP A 125 -7.12 0.58 -0.17
C TRP A 125 -5.73 -0.03 -0.33
N ASP A 126 -4.78 0.73 -0.87
CA ASP A 126 -3.36 0.34 -0.94
C ASP A 126 -2.59 1.15 0.10
N VAL A 127 -1.95 0.47 1.05
CA VAL A 127 -1.27 1.09 2.19
C VAL A 127 0.21 0.72 2.14
N ASP A 128 1.04 1.66 1.74
CA ASP A 128 2.49 1.52 1.79
C ASP A 128 3.02 2.11 3.09
N VAL A 129 3.76 1.31 3.86
CA VAL A 129 4.40 1.72 5.11
C VAL A 129 5.90 1.64 4.95
N PHE A 130 6.57 2.77 4.94
CA PHE A 130 8.03 2.87 4.86
C PHE A 130 8.63 3.05 6.24
N TRP A 131 9.51 2.14 6.64
CA TRP A 131 10.27 2.30 7.87
C TRP A 131 11.62 2.96 7.59
N LYS A 132 11.76 4.22 7.99
CA LYS A 132 12.97 5.04 7.84
C LYS A 132 13.45 5.56 9.21
N PRO A 133 13.94 4.68 10.10
CA PRO A 133 14.41 5.11 11.41
C PRO A 133 15.64 6.01 11.28
N PRO A 134 15.90 6.90 12.26
CA PRO A 134 17.13 7.69 12.28
C PRO A 134 18.37 6.79 12.33
N ALA A 135 19.45 7.17 11.66
CA ALA A 135 20.65 6.33 11.54
C ALA A 135 21.29 5.91 12.89
N ARG A 136 21.01 6.64 13.97
CA ARG A 136 21.56 6.36 15.30
C ARG A 136 20.77 5.31 16.10
N THR A 137 19.64 4.82 15.57
CA THR A 137 18.72 3.94 16.31
C THR A 137 18.74 2.48 15.83
N TYR A 138 19.69 2.12 14.97
CA TYR A 138 19.83 0.74 14.51
C TYR A 138 20.18 -0.19 15.68
N GLY A 139 19.31 -1.14 15.98
CA GLY A 139 19.54 -2.18 17.01
C GLY A 139 19.00 -1.90 18.40
N GLN A 140 18.32 -0.77 18.60
CA GLN A 140 17.66 -0.48 19.87
C GLN A 140 16.16 -0.72 19.70
N GLY A 141 15.68 -1.90 20.09
CA GLY A 141 14.28 -2.24 20.00
C GLY A 141 13.93 -3.47 20.80
N LYS A 142 12.74 -3.48 21.40
CA LYS A 142 12.18 -4.72 21.93
C LYS A 142 11.67 -5.58 20.76
N PRO A 143 11.76 -6.92 20.86
CA PRO A 143 11.23 -7.82 19.84
C PRO A 143 9.78 -7.49 19.48
N ALA A 144 9.44 -7.62 18.20
CA ALA A 144 8.10 -7.45 17.65
C ALA A 144 7.39 -6.09 17.86
N VAL A 145 8.04 -5.10 18.48
CA VAL A 145 7.43 -3.78 18.69
C VAL A 145 7.17 -3.05 17.37
N LEU A 146 8.06 -3.21 16.39
CA LEU A 146 7.89 -2.63 15.05
C LEU A 146 6.57 -3.09 14.43
N ALA A 147 6.36 -4.40 14.34
CA ALA A 147 5.14 -4.98 13.76
C ALA A 147 3.88 -4.48 14.46
N ARG A 148 3.90 -4.37 15.80
CA ARG A 148 2.77 -3.81 16.57
C ARG A 148 2.48 -2.36 16.19
N ILE A 149 3.51 -1.53 16.04
CA ILE A 149 3.36 -0.13 15.61
C ILE A 149 2.79 -0.08 14.18
N MET A 150 3.39 -0.82 13.24
CA MET A 150 2.93 -0.83 11.84
C MET A 150 1.48 -1.31 11.72
N ASN A 151 1.13 -2.39 12.43
CA ASN A 151 -0.24 -2.89 12.50
C ASN A 151 -1.21 -1.88 13.12
N GLY A 152 -0.80 -1.17 14.18
CA GLY A 152 -1.60 -0.11 14.79
C GLY A 152 -1.86 1.06 13.84
N MET A 153 -0.84 1.44 13.06
CA MET A 153 -0.96 2.50 12.05
C MET A 153 -1.91 2.09 10.92
N VAL A 154 -1.68 0.91 10.33
CA VAL A 154 -2.51 0.34 9.28
C VAL A 154 -3.95 0.14 9.76
N GLY A 155 -4.14 -0.41 10.96
CA GLY A 155 -5.45 -0.63 11.56
C GLY A 155 -6.23 0.68 11.74
N THR A 156 -5.56 1.73 12.19
CA THR A 156 -6.17 3.05 12.35
C THR A 156 -6.60 3.64 11.02
N VAL A 157 -5.75 3.56 9.99
CA VAL A 157 -6.06 4.04 8.65
C VAL A 157 -7.22 3.25 8.04
N LEU A 158 -7.13 1.92 8.04
CA LEU A 158 -8.18 1.07 7.48
C LEU A 158 -9.50 1.17 8.26
N SER A 159 -9.48 1.60 9.54
CA SER A 159 -10.68 1.82 10.34
C SER A 159 -11.66 2.82 9.70
N PHE A 160 -11.17 3.70 8.83
CA PHE A 160 -11.96 4.71 8.12
C PHE A 160 -12.69 4.22 6.86
N GLN A 161 -12.40 3.00 6.40
CA GLN A 161 -13.20 2.39 5.36
C GLN A 161 -14.58 2.05 5.93
N ASP A 162 -15.65 2.38 5.20
CA ASP A 162 -17.02 2.11 5.61
C ASP A 162 -17.20 0.61 5.93
N SER A 163 -17.81 0.29 7.08
CA SER A 163 -17.93 -1.09 7.56
C SER A 163 -18.77 -1.97 6.64
N SER A 164 -19.76 -1.40 5.95
CA SER A 164 -20.59 -2.12 4.98
C SER A 164 -19.82 -2.44 3.70
N VAL A 165 -18.98 -1.51 3.23
CA VAL A 165 -18.09 -1.74 2.08
C VAL A 165 -17.01 -2.76 2.45
N ARG A 166 -16.39 -2.60 3.62
CA ARG A 166 -15.31 -3.44 4.13
C ARG A 166 -15.69 -4.92 4.16
N SER A 167 -16.88 -5.22 4.68
CA SER A 167 -17.40 -6.59 4.81
C SER A 167 -17.89 -7.19 3.50
N ARG A 168 -18.50 -6.40 2.59
CA ARG A 168 -19.11 -6.92 1.36
C ARG A 168 -18.16 -7.04 0.19
N SER A 169 -17.24 -6.09 0.04
CA SER A 169 -16.39 -5.96 -1.15
C SER A 169 -15.07 -5.22 -0.88
N GLY A 170 -14.65 -5.16 0.39
CA GLY A 170 -13.44 -4.44 0.79
C GLY A 170 -12.19 -5.20 0.39
N GLU A 171 -11.29 -4.53 -0.30
CA GLU A 171 -9.97 -5.04 -0.65
C GLU A 171 -8.91 -4.15 -0.02
N SER A 172 -7.92 -4.73 0.63
CA SER A 172 -6.74 -3.99 1.08
C SER A 172 -5.45 -4.69 0.69
N ARG A 173 -4.48 -3.90 0.27
CA ARG A 173 -3.08 -4.29 0.11
C ARG A 173 -2.26 -3.47 1.07
N VAL A 174 -1.39 -4.13 1.83
CA VAL A 174 -0.54 -3.48 2.82
C VAL A 174 0.89 -3.95 2.59
N VAL A 175 1.78 -3.01 2.31
CA VAL A 175 3.19 -3.29 2.04
C VAL A 175 4.05 -2.60 3.08
N LEU A 176 4.87 -3.38 3.79
CA LEU A 176 5.90 -2.83 4.66
C LEU A 176 7.23 -2.78 3.89
N HIS A 177 7.68 -1.57 3.62
CA HIS A 177 8.95 -1.28 2.98
C HIS A 177 10.03 -1.07 4.05
N ILE A 178 11.06 -1.90 4.01
CA ILE A 178 12.22 -1.83 4.90
C ILE A 178 13.43 -1.49 4.04
N ASP A 179 14.16 -0.46 4.45
CA ASP A 179 15.42 -0.12 3.78
C ASP A 179 16.38 -1.32 3.79
N LYS A 180 17.01 -1.59 2.65
CA LYS A 180 17.88 -2.76 2.48
C LYS A 180 19.07 -2.76 3.45
N MET A 181 19.72 -1.61 3.63
CA MET A 181 20.88 -1.49 4.52
C MET A 181 20.46 -1.68 5.97
N LEU A 182 19.30 -1.14 6.34
CA LEU A 182 18.68 -1.37 7.63
C LEU A 182 18.37 -2.86 7.86
N ALA A 183 17.74 -3.54 6.91
CA ALA A 183 17.43 -4.96 7.02
C ALA A 183 18.71 -5.79 7.24
N CYS A 184 19.80 -5.48 6.53
CA CYS A 184 21.10 -6.11 6.72
C CYS A 184 21.65 -5.85 8.13
N ALA A 185 21.61 -4.61 8.62
CA ALA A 185 22.11 -4.27 9.96
C ALA A 185 21.34 -5.02 11.07
N LEU A 186 20.01 -5.08 10.95
CA LEU A 186 19.14 -5.76 11.93
C LEU A 186 19.35 -7.28 11.93
N TRP A 187 19.62 -7.85 10.75
CA TRP A 187 20.00 -9.26 10.63
C TRP A 187 21.29 -9.58 11.39
N HIS A 188 22.34 -8.79 11.19
CA HIS A 188 23.61 -8.97 11.91
C HIS A 188 23.42 -8.88 13.44
N GLN A 189 22.48 -8.05 13.88
CA GLN A 189 22.13 -7.87 15.29
C GLN A 189 21.15 -8.93 15.81
N ARG A 190 20.66 -9.83 14.96
CA ARG A 190 19.64 -10.86 15.29
C ARG A 190 18.38 -10.26 15.94
N LEU A 191 17.98 -9.07 15.51
CA LEU A 191 16.81 -8.40 16.07
C LEU A 191 15.53 -8.95 15.43
N ASP A 192 14.62 -9.47 16.25
CA ASP A 192 13.28 -9.87 15.78
C ASP A 192 12.37 -8.65 15.61
N LEU A 193 12.03 -8.35 14.36
CA LEU A 193 11.15 -7.25 13.99
C LEU A 193 9.66 -7.59 14.12
N GLY A 194 9.33 -8.86 14.38
CA GLY A 194 7.96 -9.36 14.41
C GLY A 194 7.29 -9.37 13.04
N LEU A 195 8.03 -9.52 11.95
CA LEU A 195 7.46 -9.52 10.59
C LEU A 195 6.40 -10.60 10.42
N HIS A 196 6.55 -11.72 11.12
CA HIS A 196 5.50 -12.73 11.23
C HIS A 196 4.18 -12.13 11.75
N CYS A 197 4.23 -11.41 12.88
CA CYS A 197 3.06 -10.74 13.46
C CYS A 197 2.47 -9.69 12.51
N PHE A 198 3.31 -8.99 11.74
CA PHE A 198 2.85 -8.05 10.73
C PHE A 198 2.06 -8.75 9.60
N LEU A 199 2.61 -9.85 9.07
CA LEU A 199 2.01 -10.62 7.97
C LEU A 199 0.75 -11.39 8.42
N THR A 200 0.71 -11.82 9.69
CA THR A 200 -0.42 -12.60 10.23
C THR A 200 -1.59 -11.76 10.67
N THR A 201 -1.34 -10.55 11.16
CA THR A 201 -2.39 -9.65 11.62
C THR A 201 -3.31 -9.31 10.46
N SER A 202 -4.62 -9.41 10.68
CA SER A 202 -5.60 -9.03 9.68
C SER A 202 -6.55 -7.97 10.22
N VAL A 203 -6.87 -6.99 9.39
CA VAL A 203 -8.00 -6.09 9.62
C VAL A 203 -9.17 -6.69 8.87
N ALA A 204 -10.31 -6.94 9.53
CA ALA A 204 -11.47 -7.67 8.98
C ALA A 204 -12.07 -7.06 7.69
N VAL A 205 -11.35 -7.15 6.59
CA VAL A 205 -11.71 -6.85 5.20
C VAL A 205 -12.01 -8.16 4.48
N LYS A 206 -12.79 -8.10 3.40
CA LYS A 206 -13.09 -9.30 2.61
C LYS A 206 -11.83 -9.92 2.02
N ARG A 207 -10.91 -9.10 1.51
CA ARG A 207 -9.64 -9.55 0.95
C ARG A 207 -8.50 -8.67 1.44
N GLU A 208 -7.49 -9.29 2.04
CA GLU A 208 -6.28 -8.61 2.48
C GLU A 208 -5.05 -9.29 1.89
N VAL A 209 -4.15 -8.47 1.37
CA VAL A 209 -2.82 -8.90 0.95
C VAL A 209 -1.80 -8.13 1.78
N ARG A 210 -0.88 -8.86 2.43
CA ARG A 210 0.20 -8.27 3.20
C ARG A 210 1.55 -8.70 2.66
N GLU A 211 2.43 -7.73 2.50
CA GLU A 211 3.72 -7.90 1.85
C GLU A 211 4.80 -7.19 2.67
N VAL A 212 6.00 -7.75 2.65
CA VAL A 212 7.22 -7.07 3.13
C VAL A 212 8.17 -6.98 1.94
N CYS A 213 8.62 -5.75 1.65
CA CYS A 213 9.54 -5.44 0.56
C CYS A 213 10.82 -4.80 1.10
N LEU A 214 11.94 -5.11 0.46
CA LEU A 214 13.24 -4.50 0.73
C LEU A 214 13.50 -3.41 -0.31
N ASP A 215 13.06 -2.19 -0.04
CA ASP A 215 13.04 -1.11 -1.04
C ASP A 215 13.73 0.17 -0.59
N VAL A 216 14.31 0.86 -1.57
CA VAL A 216 15.03 2.12 -1.40
C VAL A 216 14.15 3.26 -1.89
N GLU A 217 13.50 3.91 -0.93
CA GLU A 217 12.81 5.20 -1.02
C GLU A 217 11.35 5.27 -1.57
N PRO A 218 10.52 6.15 -0.98
CA PRO A 218 9.15 6.41 -1.44
C PRO A 218 9.07 7.35 -2.65
N GLU A 219 10.17 7.99 -3.07
CA GLU A 219 10.13 9.04 -4.11
C GLU A 219 10.38 8.50 -5.52
N SER A 220 11.04 7.37 -5.68
CA SER A 220 11.44 6.81 -6.99
C SER A 220 10.51 5.70 -7.51
N SER A 221 9.82 4.96 -6.64
CA SER A 221 9.07 3.76 -7.06
C SER A 221 7.67 4.04 -7.63
N ARG A 222 7.08 5.22 -7.39
CA ARG A 222 5.72 5.56 -7.87
C ARG A 222 5.53 6.99 -8.41
N ALA A 223 6.57 7.83 -8.46
CA ALA A 223 6.48 9.18 -9.04
C ALA A 223 6.26 9.21 -10.57
N ALA A 224 6.32 8.07 -11.25
CA ALA A 224 5.96 7.93 -12.66
C ALA A 224 4.44 8.04 -12.95
N VAL A 225 3.62 8.45 -11.97
CA VAL A 225 2.19 8.74 -12.17
C VAL A 225 1.93 10.18 -12.67
N GLY A 226 2.98 10.94 -13.02
CA GLY A 226 2.77 12.33 -13.51
C GLY A 226 3.85 12.95 -14.39
N ALA A 227 4.94 12.27 -14.74
CA ALA A 227 5.98 12.83 -15.60
C ALA A 227 6.44 11.79 -16.62
N GLY A 228 6.11 12.01 -17.89
CA GLY A 228 6.77 11.31 -19.00
C GLY A 228 8.21 11.79 -19.09
N MET A 229 9.17 10.93 -18.75
CA MET A 229 10.53 11.07 -19.23
C MET A 229 11.25 9.71 -19.18
N VAL A 230 11.68 9.27 -20.35
CA VAL A 230 12.62 8.16 -20.53
C VAL A 230 13.99 8.67 -20.07
N ALA A 231 14.62 7.96 -19.14
CA ALA A 231 16.04 8.10 -18.87
C ALA A 231 16.65 6.70 -18.74
N THR A 232 17.38 6.31 -19.78
CA THR A 232 18.40 5.26 -19.74
C THR A 232 19.67 5.83 -19.13
N ALA A 233 20.25 5.14 -18.15
CA ALA A 233 21.64 5.34 -17.77
C ALA A 233 22.24 4.00 -17.31
N ASP A 234 23.29 3.58 -18.02
CA ASP A 234 24.22 2.53 -17.68
C ASP A 234 25.19 2.95 -16.57
N SER A 235 25.88 1.93 -16.01
CA SER A 235 27.04 1.93 -15.11
C SER A 235 26.75 2.08 -13.60
N GLU A 236 27.45 1.43 -12.66
CA GLU A 236 28.41 0.32 -12.59
C GLU A 236 28.55 0.01 -11.08
N GLY A 237 28.72 -1.25 -10.67
CA GLY A 237 29.23 -1.64 -9.35
C GLY A 237 28.32 -1.39 -8.13
N GLY A 238 27.15 -2.02 -8.07
CA GLY A 238 26.26 -2.00 -6.91
C GLY A 238 26.02 -3.38 -6.29
N LEU A 239 25.78 -3.43 -4.96
CA LEU A 239 25.23 -4.60 -4.27
C LEU A 239 23.92 -5.03 -4.93
N VAL A 240 23.90 -6.12 -5.71
CA VAL A 240 22.67 -6.69 -6.25
C VAL A 240 21.91 -7.34 -5.09
N ALA A 241 20.92 -6.64 -4.54
CA ALA A 241 19.87 -7.35 -3.80
C ALA A 241 18.96 -7.91 -4.87
N GLU A 242 18.76 -9.22 -4.82
CA GLU A 242 17.57 -9.79 -5.40
C GLU A 242 16.37 -9.25 -4.60
N GLU A 243 15.39 -8.68 -5.29
CA GLU A 243 14.16 -8.16 -4.69
C GLU A 243 13.36 -9.36 -4.13
N VAL A 244 13.45 -9.59 -2.82
CA VAL A 244 12.73 -10.70 -2.20
C VAL A 244 11.41 -10.20 -1.65
N MET A 245 10.34 -10.48 -2.40
CA MET A 245 8.97 -10.22 -2.00
C MET A 245 8.41 -11.45 -1.26
N VAL A 246 8.03 -11.26 0.00
CA VAL A 246 7.22 -12.24 0.74
C VAL A 246 5.78 -11.77 0.72
N THR A 247 4.89 -12.54 0.08
CA THR A 247 3.47 -12.22 -0.01
C THR A 247 2.63 -13.23 0.75
N ARG A 248 1.79 -12.74 1.67
CA ARG A 248 0.68 -13.50 2.24
C ARG A 248 -0.63 -12.98 1.65
N ARG A 249 -1.43 -13.89 1.11
CA ARG A 249 -2.80 -13.58 0.66
C ARG A 249 -3.80 -14.26 1.60
N ILE A 250 -4.72 -13.47 2.16
CA ILE A 250 -5.89 -13.98 2.87
C ILE A 250 -7.03 -14.03 1.86
N LEU A 251 -7.55 -15.24 1.61
CA LEU A 251 -8.61 -15.50 0.64
C LEU A 251 -10.00 -15.42 1.29
N GLU A 252 -11.05 -15.43 0.46
CA GLU A 252 -12.46 -15.24 0.88
C GLU A 252 -12.93 -16.28 1.92
N ASP A 253 -12.27 -17.44 1.98
CA ASP A 253 -12.61 -18.55 2.88
C ASP A 253 -11.85 -18.48 4.23
N GLY A 254 -11.06 -17.43 4.45
CA GLY A 254 -10.16 -17.31 5.60
C GLY A 254 -8.87 -18.15 5.48
N GLU A 255 -8.72 -18.95 4.42
CA GLU A 255 -7.45 -19.62 4.11
C GLU A 255 -6.35 -18.60 3.80
N SER A 256 -5.21 -18.75 4.46
CA SER A 256 -4.01 -17.98 4.12
C SER A 256 -3.06 -18.80 3.26
N ARG A 257 -2.70 -18.28 2.10
CA ARG A 257 -1.69 -18.87 1.22
C ARG A 257 -0.44 -18.01 1.21
N TRP A 258 0.70 -18.67 1.39
CA TRP A 258 2.02 -18.09 1.27
C TRP A 258 2.51 -18.27 -0.16
N GLN A 259 2.95 -17.19 -0.80
CA GLN A 259 3.66 -17.27 -2.07
C GLN A 259 5.11 -16.85 -1.83
N VAL A 260 6.02 -17.79 -2.14
CA VAL A 260 7.48 -17.57 -2.14
C VAL A 260 7.92 -17.69 -3.61
N PRO A 261 8.81 -16.82 -4.14
CA PRO A 261 9.22 -16.87 -5.53
C PRO A 261 9.82 -18.24 -5.93
N GLU A 262 9.46 -18.77 -7.10
CA GLU A 262 9.89 -20.09 -7.63
C GLU A 262 11.41 -20.29 -7.65
N ARG A 263 12.19 -19.21 -7.82
CA ARG A 263 13.66 -19.28 -7.86
C ARG A 263 14.29 -19.62 -6.50
N VAL A 264 13.57 -19.37 -5.40
CA VAL A 264 14.01 -19.77 -4.04
C VAL A 264 13.84 -21.27 -3.85
N ALA A 265 12.82 -21.88 -4.47
CA ALA A 265 12.50 -23.31 -4.37
C ALA A 265 13.56 -24.25 -4.98
N ALA A 266 14.35 -23.76 -5.95
CA ALA A 266 15.21 -24.59 -6.80
C ALA A 266 16.54 -25.06 -6.16
N LYS A 267 16.90 -24.61 -4.95
CA LYS A 267 18.20 -24.95 -4.32
C LYS A 267 18.06 -25.91 -3.13
N GLY A 268 17.60 -27.14 -3.38
CA GLY A 268 18.00 -28.40 -2.72
C GLY A 268 18.06 -28.54 -1.18
N GLY A 269 17.67 -27.55 -0.38
CA GLY A 269 17.64 -27.63 1.08
C GLY A 269 16.42 -28.39 1.60
N ARG A 270 16.52 -29.02 2.77
CA ARG A 270 15.33 -29.53 3.48
C ARG A 270 14.49 -28.34 3.96
N TRP A 271 13.34 -28.17 3.33
CA TRP A 271 12.32 -27.19 3.68
C TRP A 271 11.66 -27.59 5.00
N LEU A 272 11.70 -26.70 6.00
CA LEU A 272 10.78 -26.81 7.13
C LEU A 272 9.41 -26.27 6.67
N PRO A 273 8.30 -26.97 6.97
CA PRO A 273 6.96 -26.61 6.48
C PRO A 273 6.48 -25.23 6.95
N ASP A 274 7.13 -24.66 7.97
CA ASP A 274 6.67 -23.46 8.69
C ASP A 274 7.73 -22.33 8.70
N ALA A 275 8.46 -22.07 7.62
CA ALA A 275 9.43 -20.98 7.59
C ALA A 275 9.43 -20.23 6.24
N VAL A 276 9.42 -18.89 6.30
CA VAL A 276 9.66 -18.06 5.12
C VAL A 276 11.12 -17.63 5.10
N TRP A 277 11.82 -18.11 4.09
CA TRP A 277 13.24 -17.87 3.89
C TRP A 277 13.42 -16.75 2.87
N VAL A 278 14.21 -15.75 3.24
CA VAL A 278 14.71 -14.73 2.33
C VAL A 278 16.17 -15.06 2.07
N LYS A 279 16.64 -14.95 0.83
CA LYS A 279 18.05 -15.18 0.53
C LYS A 279 18.70 -13.82 0.27
N LEU A 280 19.64 -13.39 1.10
CA LEU A 280 20.53 -12.29 0.74
C LEU A 280 21.84 -12.90 0.26
N VAL A 281 22.23 -12.56 -0.97
CA VAL A 281 23.51 -12.97 -1.55
C VAL A 281 24.47 -11.79 -1.42
N ASP A 282 25.58 -12.00 -0.72
CA ASP A 282 26.68 -11.04 -0.68
C ASP A 282 27.61 -11.28 -1.89
N HIS A 283 28.11 -10.20 -2.51
CA HIS A 283 29.03 -10.25 -3.65
C HIS A 283 30.40 -10.86 -3.29
N CYS A 284 30.71 -11.02 -2.01
CA CYS A 284 31.93 -11.69 -1.55
C CYS A 284 31.87 -13.23 -1.60
N GLY A 285 30.84 -13.84 -2.21
CA GLY A 285 30.74 -15.29 -2.37
C GLY A 285 30.24 -16.04 -1.13
N ALA A 286 29.92 -15.32 -0.04
CA ALA A 286 29.22 -15.88 1.10
C ALA A 286 27.71 -15.87 0.81
N SER A 287 27.17 -16.98 0.29
CA SER A 287 25.72 -17.17 0.26
C SER A 287 25.23 -17.59 1.64
N GLY A 288 24.56 -16.69 2.36
CA GLY A 288 23.81 -17.02 3.57
C GLY A 288 22.33 -17.20 3.26
N GLU A 289 21.72 -18.27 3.75
CA GLU A 289 20.25 -18.36 3.82
C GLU A 289 19.77 -17.56 5.04
N ILE A 290 18.78 -16.70 4.83
CA ILE A 290 18.26 -15.81 5.87
C ILE A 290 16.86 -16.27 6.24
N SER A 291 16.72 -16.81 7.44
CA SER A 291 15.41 -17.00 8.07
C SER A 291 14.91 -15.63 8.53
N ILE A 292 14.15 -14.90 7.70
CA ILE A 292 13.50 -13.66 8.14
C ILE A 292 12.23 -13.95 8.93
N VAL A 293 11.67 -15.16 8.78
CA VAL A 293 10.49 -15.60 9.52
C VAL A 293 10.71 -17.01 10.05
N LYS A 294 10.87 -17.13 11.37
CA LYS A 294 10.57 -18.38 12.08
C LYS A 294 9.08 -18.29 12.44
N LEU A 295 8.22 -19.11 11.82
CA LEU A 295 6.81 -19.22 12.27
C LEU A 295 6.77 -19.93 13.62
#